data_AF-A0A7X7FAM6-F1
#
_entry.id   AF-A0A7X7FAM6-F1
#
_cell.length_a   1.000
_cell.length_b   1.000
_cell.length_c   1.000
_cell.angle_alpha   90.00
_cell.angle_beta   90.00
_cell.angle_gamma   90.00
#
_symmetry.space_group_name_H-M   'P 1'
#
loop_
_entity.id
_entity.type
_entity.pdbx_description
1 polymer ?
#
loop_
_entity_poly.entity_id
_entity_poly.type
_entity_poly.pdbx_seq_one_letter_code
_entity_poly.pdbx_strand_id
1 'polypeptide(L)'
;MTELPKIELWCHEGRSDKIYCVTVEESGGGYVVNFAYGRRGAALNTGTKTSAPVSHAEAVAIYLKLVESKIAKGYEAVGGSVLARADAGGTVATVPTVATVGTVLAESARIDTGLRPQLLNPIGEAEAEAYLSTPRWCVQEKYDGRRTLVRRTPEGGIVAANRKGQRIALSRAVES
;
A
#
# COMPACT_ATOMS: atom_id res chain seq x y z
N MET A 1 -1.91 33.09 -3.29
CA MET A 1 -2.82 31.94 -3.44
C MET A 1 -1.97 30.71 -3.18
N THR A 2 -2.13 30.09 -2.01
CA THR A 2 -1.28 28.97 -1.58
C THR A 2 -1.67 27.73 -2.37
N GLU A 3 -0.73 27.11 -3.07
CA GLU A 3 -1.01 25.87 -3.81
C GLU A 3 -1.16 24.70 -2.83
N LEU A 4 -2.32 24.05 -2.84
CA LEU A 4 -2.63 22.96 -1.92
C LEU A 4 -2.15 21.61 -2.46
N PRO A 5 -1.67 20.70 -1.60
CA PRO A 5 -1.13 19.42 -2.03
C PRO A 5 -2.21 18.49 -2.59
N LYS A 6 -1.84 17.79 -3.65
CA LYS A 6 -2.66 16.78 -4.33
C LYS A 6 -1.75 15.69 -4.87
N ILE A 7 -2.09 14.43 -4.70
CA ILE A 7 -1.36 13.32 -5.32
C ILE A 7 -2.29 12.29 -5.95
N GLU A 8 -1.82 11.69 -7.01
CA GLU A 8 -2.40 10.56 -7.69
C GLU A 8 -1.46 9.36 -7.57
N LEU A 9 -2.02 8.28 -7.01
CA LEU A 9 -1.32 7.04 -6.73
C LEU A 9 -1.93 5.91 -7.54
N TRP A 10 -1.12 5.12 -8.24
CA TRP A 10 -1.55 3.97 -9.02
C TRP A 10 -1.11 2.68 -8.37
N CYS A 11 -1.89 1.62 -8.52
CA CYS A 11 -1.52 0.28 -8.09
C CYS A 11 -1.99 -0.72 -9.14
N HIS A 12 -1.04 -1.46 -9.70
CA HIS A 12 -1.28 -2.52 -10.66
C HIS A 12 -0.86 -3.86 -10.07
N GLU A 13 -1.82 -4.73 -9.73
CA GLU A 13 -1.55 -6.07 -9.19
C GLU A 13 -2.50 -7.09 -9.83
N GLY A 14 -1.95 -7.92 -10.72
CA GLY A 14 -2.73 -8.88 -11.51
C GLY A 14 -3.76 -8.19 -12.41
N ARG A 15 -5.05 -8.50 -12.25
CA ARG A 15 -6.17 -7.83 -12.96
C ARG A 15 -6.62 -6.51 -12.31
N SER A 16 -6.04 -6.18 -11.15
CA SER A 16 -6.37 -4.95 -10.43
C SER A 16 -5.59 -3.78 -11.03
N ASP A 17 -6.32 -2.78 -11.51
CA ASP A 17 -5.78 -1.51 -11.96
C ASP A 17 -6.49 -0.39 -11.19
N LYS A 18 -5.85 0.07 -10.11
CA LYS A 18 -6.46 0.95 -9.11
C LYS A 18 -5.80 2.31 -9.12
N ILE A 19 -6.62 3.33 -8.98
CA ILE A 19 -6.22 4.72 -8.73
C ILE A 19 -6.65 5.14 -7.34
N TYR A 20 -5.81 5.92 -6.67
CA TYR A 20 -6.10 6.55 -5.39
C TYR A 20 -5.62 8.00 -5.42
N CYS A 21 -6.53 8.95 -5.33
CA CYS A 21 -6.23 10.37 -5.30
C CYS A 21 -6.39 10.90 -3.87
N VAL A 22 -5.52 11.82 -3.46
CA VAL A 22 -5.65 12.56 -2.20
C VAL A 22 -5.51 14.05 -2.50
N THR A 23 -6.41 14.87 -1.97
CA THR A 23 -6.38 16.33 -2.10
C THR A 23 -6.55 16.98 -0.75
N VAL A 24 -5.94 18.16 -0.56
CA VAL A 24 -6.25 19.06 0.55
C VAL A 24 -7.01 20.25 -0.01
N GLU A 25 -8.14 20.58 0.60
CA GLU A 25 -9.03 21.65 0.15
C GLU A 25 -9.41 22.55 1.34
N GLU A 26 -9.64 23.84 1.06
CA GLU A 26 -10.14 24.79 2.06
C GLU A 26 -11.64 24.59 2.28
N SER A 27 -12.06 24.53 3.55
CA SER A 27 -13.46 24.40 3.93
C SER A 27 -13.72 25.05 5.29
N GLY A 28 -14.72 25.93 5.36
CA GLY A 28 -15.20 26.50 6.62
C GLY A 28 -14.15 27.27 7.44
N GLY A 29 -13.14 27.88 6.78
CA GLY A 29 -12.05 28.59 7.46
C GLY A 29 -10.90 27.71 7.94
N GLY A 30 -10.93 26.41 7.63
CA GLY A 30 -9.83 25.47 7.82
C GLY A 30 -9.58 24.63 6.56
N TYR A 31 -8.98 23.46 6.75
CA TYR A 31 -8.60 22.55 5.67
C TYR A 31 -9.19 21.16 5.89
N VAL A 32 -9.60 20.51 4.81
CA VAL A 32 -10.07 19.12 4.81
C VAL A 32 -9.23 18.28 3.87
N VAL A 33 -9.00 17.02 4.25
CA VAL A 33 -8.28 16.05 3.43
C VAL A 33 -9.28 15.14 2.74
N ASN A 34 -9.43 15.29 1.43
CA ASN A 34 -10.29 14.46 0.61
C ASN A 34 -9.51 13.33 -0.03
N PHE A 35 -10.19 12.22 -0.29
CA PHE A 35 -9.65 11.10 -1.03
C PHE A 35 -10.66 10.56 -2.03
N ALA A 36 -10.16 10.06 -3.16
CA ALA A 36 -10.96 9.38 -4.16
C ALA A 36 -10.28 8.07 -4.55
N TYR A 37 -11.03 6.99 -4.75
CA TYR A 37 -10.48 5.69 -5.10
C TYR A 37 -11.40 4.90 -6.03
N GLY A 38 -10.79 4.11 -6.90
CA GLY A 38 -11.54 3.29 -7.84
C GLY A 38 -10.65 2.53 -8.81
N ARG A 39 -11.30 1.91 -9.80
CA ARG A 39 -10.61 1.36 -10.95
C ARG A 39 -10.25 2.51 -11.90
N ARG A 40 -9.05 2.47 -12.47
CA ARG A 40 -8.62 3.49 -13.44
C ARG A 40 -9.55 3.47 -14.66
N GLY A 41 -9.99 4.66 -15.09
CA GLY A 41 -10.96 4.83 -16.19
C GLY A 41 -12.43 4.62 -15.82
N ALA A 42 -12.75 4.31 -14.56
CA ALA A 42 -14.12 4.23 -14.06
C ALA A 42 -14.46 5.40 -13.12
N ALA A 43 -15.73 5.54 -12.76
CA ALA A 43 -16.15 6.48 -11.72
C ALA A 43 -15.46 6.17 -10.38
N LEU A 44 -14.98 7.21 -9.69
CA LEU A 44 -14.26 7.08 -8.43
C LEU A 44 -15.22 7.26 -7.25
N ASN A 45 -15.03 6.45 -6.21
CA ASN A 45 -15.66 6.67 -4.91
C ASN A 45 -14.89 7.75 -4.18
N THR A 46 -15.59 8.75 -3.65
CA THR A 46 -15.00 9.87 -2.93
C THR A 46 -15.32 9.78 -1.44
N GLY A 47 -14.48 10.41 -0.62
CA GLY A 47 -14.72 10.54 0.81
C GLY A 47 -13.79 11.58 1.42
N THR A 48 -14.15 12.03 2.62
CA THR A 48 -13.36 12.98 3.40
C THR A 48 -12.72 12.26 4.58
N LYS A 49 -11.42 12.43 4.77
CA LYS A 49 -10.66 11.76 5.83
C LYS A 49 -10.80 12.48 7.18
N THR A 50 -10.98 13.79 7.15
CA THR A 50 -11.16 14.66 8.31
C THR A 50 -12.65 14.83 8.63
N SER A 51 -13.06 14.60 9.87
CA SER A 51 -14.46 14.77 10.30
C SER A 51 -14.89 16.22 10.45
N ALA A 52 -13.94 17.14 10.64
CA ALA A 52 -14.14 18.58 10.69
C ALA A 52 -12.94 19.31 10.04
N PRO A 53 -13.07 20.58 9.64
CA PRO A 53 -11.94 21.38 9.16
C PRO A 53 -10.84 21.47 10.23
N VAL A 54 -9.59 21.24 9.82
CA VAL A 54 -8.40 21.29 10.69
C VAL A 54 -7.46 22.41 10.25
N SER A 55 -6.41 22.67 11.04
CA SER A 55 -5.37 23.62 10.62
C SER A 55 -4.59 23.12 9.40
N HIS A 56 -3.97 24.04 8.65
CA HIS A 56 -3.14 23.69 7.49
C HIS A 56 -2.07 22.66 7.84
N ALA A 57 -1.35 22.84 8.95
CA ALA A 57 -0.29 21.94 9.39
C ALA A 57 -0.82 20.52 9.70
N GLU A 58 -1.99 20.42 10.33
CA GLU A 58 -2.63 19.13 10.62
C GLU A 58 -3.12 18.42 9.36
N ALA A 59 -3.74 19.16 8.42
CA ALA A 59 -4.18 18.63 7.15
C ALA A 59 -3.00 18.03 6.36
N VAL A 60 -1.87 18.73 6.33
CA VAL A 60 -0.63 18.26 5.72
C VAL A 60 -0.10 17.00 6.40
N ALA A 61 -0.09 16.95 7.72
CA ALA A 61 0.35 15.76 8.44
C ALA A 61 -0.54 14.53 8.17
N ILE A 62 -1.86 14.72 8.09
CA ILE A 62 -2.83 13.67 7.75
C ILE A 62 -2.62 13.21 6.31
N TYR A 63 -2.44 14.14 5.38
CA TYR A 63 -2.14 13.88 3.98
C TYR A 63 -0.90 13.00 3.83
N LEU A 64 0.23 13.39 4.42
CA LEU A 64 1.49 12.63 4.32
C LEU A 64 1.35 11.21 4.87
N LYS A 65 0.75 11.06 6.06
CA LYS A 65 0.49 9.73 6.66
C LYS A 65 -0.38 8.86 5.76
N LEU A 66 -1.39 9.45 5.10
CA LEU A 66 -2.27 8.71 4.20
C LEU A 66 -1.50 8.23 2.97
N VAL A 67 -0.66 9.09 2.38
CA VAL A 67 0.17 8.77 1.22
C VAL A 67 1.20 7.68 1.56
N GLU A 68 1.94 7.83 2.66
CA GLU A 68 2.89 6.83 3.16
C GLU A 68 2.22 5.46 3.35
N SER A 69 1.01 5.44 3.92
CA SER A 69 0.25 4.20 4.12
C SER A 69 -0.13 3.50 2.81
N LYS A 70 -0.41 4.27 1.75
CA LYS A 70 -0.74 3.71 0.41
C LYS A 70 0.51 3.22 -0.30
N ILE A 71 1.60 3.97 -0.26
CA ILE A 71 2.89 3.53 -0.80
C ILE A 71 3.34 2.23 -0.11
N ALA A 72 3.18 2.13 1.21
CA ALA A 72 3.46 0.90 1.98
C ALA A 72 2.61 -0.32 1.58
N LYS A 73 1.51 -0.10 0.86
CA LYS A 73 0.62 -1.13 0.28
C LYS A 73 0.92 -1.45 -1.18
N GLY A 74 1.94 -0.84 -1.78
CA GLY A 74 2.33 -1.07 -3.18
C GLY A 74 1.65 -0.13 -4.17
N TYR A 75 1.26 1.06 -3.73
CA TYR A 75 0.90 2.14 -4.65
C TYR A 75 2.13 2.93 -5.05
N GLU A 76 2.19 3.35 -6.31
CA GLU A 76 3.23 4.18 -6.90
C GLU A 76 2.67 5.59 -7.15
N ALA A 77 3.47 6.61 -6.88
CA ALA A 77 3.08 7.99 -7.16
C ALA A 77 3.31 8.31 -8.64
N VAL A 78 2.25 8.72 -9.34
CA VAL A 78 2.28 8.94 -10.80
C VAL A 78 2.05 10.40 -11.17
N GLY A 79 1.43 11.20 -10.29
CA GLY A 79 1.25 12.62 -10.53
C GLY A 79 0.86 13.40 -9.28
N GLY A 80 1.07 14.72 -9.31
CA GLY A 80 0.64 15.64 -8.27
C GLY A 80 1.77 16.40 -7.56
N SER A 81 1.35 17.27 -6.64
CA SER A 81 2.17 18.08 -5.74
C SER A 81 2.22 17.40 -4.37
N VAL A 82 3.44 17.17 -3.86
CA VAL A 82 3.66 16.61 -2.53
C VAL A 82 4.53 17.59 -1.75
N LEU A 83 4.21 17.72 -0.47
CA LEU A 83 5.03 18.46 0.47
C LEU A 83 6.19 17.55 0.89
N ALA A 84 7.43 17.94 0.58
CA ALA A 84 8.58 17.19 1.05
C ALA A 84 8.64 17.28 2.57
N ARG A 85 8.91 16.16 3.23
CA ARG A 85 9.12 16.13 4.68
C ARG A 85 10.50 16.74 4.94
N ALA A 86 10.55 17.89 5.61
CA ALA A 86 11.81 18.48 6.02
C ALA A 86 12.38 17.73 7.23
N ASP A 87 13.67 17.42 7.19
CA ASP A 87 14.42 16.99 8.38
C ASP A 87 14.33 18.08 9.45
N ALA A 88 14.31 17.65 10.71
CA ALA A 88 13.98 18.44 11.90
C ALA A 88 14.52 19.89 11.86
N GLY A 89 13.66 20.85 11.46
CA GLY A 89 13.92 22.29 11.57
C GLY A 89 13.63 23.19 10.36
N GLY A 90 13.20 22.67 9.20
CA GLY A 90 13.04 23.49 7.98
C GLY A 90 11.60 23.66 7.48
N THR A 91 11.29 24.86 6.98
CA THR A 91 10.03 25.24 6.32
C THR A 91 9.58 24.23 5.26
N VAL A 92 8.30 23.86 5.28
CA VAL A 92 7.69 22.92 4.32
C VAL A 92 7.61 23.58 2.94
N ALA A 93 8.48 23.17 2.02
CA ALA A 93 8.42 23.61 0.63
C ALA A 93 7.54 22.67 -0.19
N THR A 94 6.61 23.24 -0.96
CA THR A 94 5.88 22.52 -2.01
C THR A 94 6.85 22.22 -3.13
N VAL A 95 7.19 20.95 -3.33
CA VAL A 95 8.13 20.54 -4.39
C VAL A 95 7.32 19.97 -5.55
N PRO A 96 7.30 20.64 -6.72
CA PRO A 96 6.62 20.11 -7.90
C PRO A 96 7.55 19.13 -8.61
N THR A 97 7.74 17.91 -8.08
CA THR A 97 8.46 16.89 -8.86
C THR A 97 8.06 15.46 -8.49
N VAL A 98 7.33 14.82 -9.41
CA VAL A 98 6.89 13.41 -9.37
C VAL A 98 8.06 12.44 -9.18
N ALA A 99 9.26 12.78 -9.68
CA ALA A 99 10.46 11.96 -9.53
C ALA A 99 11.07 11.99 -8.12
N THR A 100 11.02 13.13 -7.41
CA THR A 100 11.60 13.30 -6.07
C THR A 100 10.73 12.63 -4.99
N VAL A 101 9.42 12.60 -5.17
CA VAL A 101 8.48 11.93 -4.23
C VAL A 101 8.69 10.43 -4.21
N GLY A 102 8.87 9.83 -5.39
CA GLY A 102 9.24 8.43 -5.52
C GLY A 102 10.57 8.15 -4.81
N THR A 103 11.55 9.05 -4.88
CA THR A 103 12.86 8.82 -4.25
C THR A 103 12.86 9.04 -2.74
N VAL A 104 12.25 10.11 -2.22
CA VAL A 104 12.28 10.44 -0.78
C VAL A 104 11.38 9.52 0.06
N LEU A 105 10.33 8.93 -0.52
CA LEU A 105 9.47 7.94 0.18
C LEU A 105 9.78 6.48 -0.19
N ALA A 106 10.49 6.23 -1.30
CA ALA A 106 10.84 4.89 -1.75
C ALA A 106 12.33 4.52 -1.62
N GLU A 107 13.12 5.20 -0.78
CA GLU A 107 14.41 4.62 -0.32
C GLU A 107 14.19 3.30 0.45
N SER A 108 12.96 3.02 0.89
CA SER A 108 12.53 1.69 1.35
C SER A 108 11.73 0.90 0.30
N ALA A 109 11.93 1.16 -1.00
CA ALA A 109 11.22 0.50 -2.10
C ALA A 109 11.29 -1.01 -1.92
N ARG A 110 10.16 -1.56 -1.48
CA ARG A 110 10.06 -2.98 -1.17
C ARG A 110 10.05 -3.71 -2.49
N ILE A 111 11.14 -4.43 -2.78
CA ILE A 111 11.32 -5.17 -4.03
C ILE A 111 10.15 -6.15 -4.18
N ASP A 112 9.31 -5.93 -5.19
CA ASP A 112 8.26 -6.88 -5.53
C ASP A 112 8.88 -8.13 -6.18
N THR A 113 8.53 -9.29 -5.66
CA THR A 113 9.02 -10.59 -6.16
C THR A 113 8.08 -11.22 -7.20
N GLY A 114 6.87 -10.68 -7.35
CA GLY A 114 5.76 -11.30 -8.10
C GLY A 114 5.21 -12.57 -7.45
N LEU A 115 5.73 -13.00 -6.30
CA LEU A 115 5.28 -14.17 -5.56
C LEU A 115 4.24 -13.75 -4.52
N ARG A 116 3.03 -14.31 -4.59
CA ARG A 116 1.96 -14.05 -3.61
C ARG A 116 1.37 -15.38 -3.13
N PRO A 117 1.23 -15.58 -1.82
CA PRO A 117 0.55 -16.77 -1.33
C PRO A 117 -0.95 -16.65 -1.56
N GLN A 118 -1.59 -17.78 -1.85
CA GLN A 118 -3.04 -17.85 -1.80
C GLN A 118 -3.54 -17.59 -0.38
N LEU A 119 -4.60 -16.79 -0.27
CA LEU A 119 -5.29 -16.55 1.00
C LEU A 119 -6.43 -17.56 1.12
N LEU A 120 -6.65 -18.01 2.35
CA LEU A 120 -7.75 -18.92 2.66
C LEU A 120 -9.06 -18.16 2.52
N ASN A 121 -10.02 -18.77 1.85
CA ASN A 121 -11.40 -18.34 1.90
C ASN A 121 -12.06 -19.04 3.10
N PRO A 122 -12.76 -18.31 3.98
CA PRO A 122 -13.49 -18.94 5.07
C PRO A 122 -14.61 -19.82 4.50
N ILE A 123 -14.84 -20.96 5.14
CA ILE A 123 -15.93 -21.89 4.82
C ILE A 123 -16.81 -22.07 6.07
N GLY A 124 -18.08 -22.41 5.85
CA GLY A 124 -19.00 -22.75 6.94
C GLY A 124 -18.83 -24.19 7.43
N GLU A 125 -19.43 -24.50 8.57
CA GLU A 125 -19.38 -25.84 9.18
C GLU A 125 -19.96 -26.93 8.26
N ALA A 126 -21.12 -26.67 7.66
CA ALA A 126 -21.75 -27.60 6.73
C ALA A 126 -20.88 -27.91 5.50
N GLU A 127 -20.08 -26.94 5.04
CA GLU A 127 -19.14 -27.12 3.94
C GLU A 127 -17.90 -27.90 4.38
N ALA A 128 -17.41 -27.65 5.61
CA ALA A 128 -16.29 -28.38 6.18
C ALA A 128 -16.59 -29.88 6.35
N GLU A 129 -17.79 -30.24 6.79
CA GLU A 129 -18.23 -31.63 6.96
C GLU A 129 -18.08 -32.44 5.65
N ALA A 130 -18.52 -31.85 4.53
CA ALA A 130 -18.41 -32.47 3.21
C ALA A 130 -16.96 -32.70 2.77
N TYR A 131 -16.03 -31.83 3.18
CA TYR A 131 -14.60 -32.00 2.90
C TYR A 131 -13.97 -33.07 3.78
N LEU A 132 -14.34 -33.12 5.07
CA LEU A 132 -13.82 -34.12 6.02
C LEU A 132 -14.28 -35.54 5.67
N SER A 133 -15.47 -35.70 5.09
CA SER A 133 -16.02 -37.01 4.70
C SER A 133 -15.46 -37.58 3.39
N THR A 134 -14.61 -36.84 2.68
CA THR A 134 -14.13 -37.20 1.34
C THR A 134 -12.60 -37.37 1.33
N PRO A 135 -12.04 -38.48 0.82
CA PRO A 135 -10.59 -38.73 0.84
C PRO A 135 -9.77 -37.87 -0.14
N ARG A 136 -10.41 -36.91 -0.81
CA ARG A 136 -9.78 -35.98 -1.76
C ARG A 136 -9.14 -34.77 -1.07
N TRP A 137 -9.34 -34.63 0.24
CA TRP A 137 -8.89 -33.48 1.02
C TRP A 137 -7.94 -33.92 2.13
N CYS A 138 -7.03 -33.03 2.50
CA CYS A 138 -6.16 -33.20 3.65
C CYS A 138 -6.38 -32.06 4.65
N VAL A 139 -6.13 -32.37 5.91
CA VAL A 139 -6.04 -31.40 7.00
C VAL A 139 -4.58 -31.12 7.29
N GLN A 140 -4.29 -29.86 7.63
CA GLN A 140 -2.96 -29.41 8.02
C GLN A 140 -3.09 -28.52 9.26
N GLU A 141 -2.18 -28.68 10.21
CA GLU A 141 -2.09 -27.81 11.38
C GLU A 141 -1.87 -26.35 10.95
N LYS A 142 -2.64 -25.45 11.57
CA LYS A 142 -2.50 -24.03 11.35
C LYS A 142 -1.48 -23.45 12.32
N TYR A 143 -0.25 -23.29 11.86
CA TYR A 143 0.78 -22.56 12.61
C TYR A 143 0.49 -21.05 12.64
N ASP A 144 0.57 -20.44 13.83
CA ASP A 144 0.59 -18.99 14.00
C ASP A 144 2.01 -18.44 13.80
N GLY A 145 2.45 -18.49 12.54
CA GLY A 145 3.79 -18.10 12.13
C GLY A 145 3.79 -17.01 11.07
N ARG A 146 4.99 -16.70 10.55
CA ARG A 146 5.15 -15.77 9.43
C ARG A 146 5.00 -16.52 8.11
N ARG A 147 4.06 -16.07 7.28
CA ARG A 147 3.86 -16.63 5.94
C ARG A 147 4.99 -16.17 5.01
N THR A 148 5.77 -17.14 4.54
CA THR A 148 6.93 -16.93 3.65
C THR A 148 6.83 -17.89 2.47
N LEU A 149 6.82 -17.34 1.25
CA LEU A 149 7.04 -18.11 0.02
C LEU A 149 8.52 -18.06 -0.34
N VAL A 150 9.03 -19.15 -0.90
CA VAL A 150 10.42 -19.26 -1.35
C VAL A 150 10.43 -19.78 -2.79
N ARG A 151 11.26 -19.18 -3.65
CA ARG A 151 11.50 -19.62 -5.02
C ARG A 151 13.00 -19.67 -5.29
N ARG A 152 13.46 -20.77 -5.87
CA ARG A 152 14.82 -20.89 -6.41
C ARG A 152 14.88 -20.19 -7.78
N THR A 153 15.88 -19.35 -7.99
CA THR A 153 16.09 -18.65 -9.27
C THR A 153 16.91 -19.51 -10.24
N PRO A 154 16.85 -19.26 -11.56
CA PRO A 154 17.65 -19.98 -12.55
C PRO A 154 19.17 -19.88 -12.29
N GLU A 155 19.62 -18.76 -11.71
CA GLU A 155 21.02 -18.50 -11.36
C GLU A 155 21.46 -19.21 -10.07
N GLY A 156 20.57 -20.00 -9.45
CA GLY A 156 20.85 -20.77 -8.24
C GLY A 156 20.59 -20.04 -6.92
N GLY A 157 20.11 -18.80 -6.96
CA GLY A 157 19.75 -18.01 -5.77
C GLY A 157 18.39 -18.38 -5.17
N ILE A 158 18.11 -17.85 -3.99
CA ILE A 158 16.80 -17.98 -3.33
C ILE A 158 16.15 -16.60 -3.19
N VAL A 159 14.88 -16.50 -3.57
CA VAL A 159 14.04 -15.33 -3.32
C VAL A 159 12.94 -15.72 -2.35
N ALA A 160 12.85 -15.02 -1.23
CA ALA A 160 11.76 -15.15 -0.29
C ALA A 160 10.83 -13.94 -0.33
N ALA A 161 9.54 -14.21 -0.15
CA ALA A 161 8.48 -13.23 -0.26
C ALA A 161 7.51 -13.35 0.93
N ASN A 162 7.13 -12.21 1.51
CA ASN A 162 6.13 -12.17 2.56
C ASN A 162 4.69 -12.26 2.00
N ARG A 163 3.67 -12.14 2.86
CA ARG A 163 2.24 -12.14 2.44
C ARG A 163 1.89 -11.07 1.39
N LYS A 164 2.59 -9.93 1.40
CA LYS A 164 2.44 -8.84 0.41
C LYS A 164 3.33 -9.04 -0.82
N GLY A 165 4.05 -10.16 -0.87
CA GLY A 165 5.00 -10.56 -1.89
C GLY A 165 6.22 -9.67 -2.05
N GLN A 166 6.53 -8.92 -1.01
CA GLN A 166 7.73 -8.10 -0.91
C GLN A 166 8.90 -9.00 -0.52
N ARG A 167 10.07 -8.75 -1.12
CA ARG A 167 11.29 -9.49 -0.83
C ARG A 167 11.63 -9.36 0.65
N ILE A 168 11.93 -10.48 1.28
CA ILE A 168 12.41 -10.54 2.66
C ILE A 168 13.70 -11.36 2.73
N ALA A 169 14.51 -11.08 3.75
CA ALA A 169 15.62 -11.96 4.09
C ALA A 169 15.08 -13.28 4.67
N LEU A 170 15.76 -14.39 4.38
CA LEU A 170 15.56 -15.65 5.06
C LEU A 170 16.53 -15.76 6.24
N SER A 171 16.12 -16.51 7.26
CA SER A 171 17.06 -16.98 8.26
C SER A 171 17.97 -18.05 7.66
N ARG A 172 19.24 -18.05 8.04
CA ARG A 172 20.29 -18.97 7.60
C ARG A 172 19.90 -20.47 7.63
N ALA A 173 18.97 -20.86 8.50
CA ALA A 173 18.46 -22.24 8.61
C ALA A 173 17.64 -22.74 7.41
N VAL A 174 17.24 -21.86 6.48
CA VAL A 174 16.37 -22.18 5.33
C VAL A 174 17.14 -22.11 3.99
N GLU A 175 18.45 -21.87 4.02
CA GLU A 175 19.29 -21.62 2.83
C GLU A 175 20.05 -22.86 2.32
N SER A 176 19.92 -24.02 2.99
CA SER A 176 20.63 -25.28 2.66
C SER A 176 19.87 -26.17 1.68
#